data_AF-A0ABD0V6D4-F1
#
_entry.id   AF-A0ABD0V6D4-F1
#
_cell.length_a   1.000
_cell.length_b   1.000
_cell.length_c   1.000
_cell.angle_alpha   90.00
_cell.angle_beta   90.00
_cell.angle_gamma   90.00
#
_symmetry.space_group_name_H-M   'P 1'
#
loop_
_entity.id
_entity.type
_entity.pdbx_description
1 polymer ?
#
loop_
_entity_poly.entity_id
_entity_poly.type
_entity_poly.pdbx_seq_one_letter_code
_entity_poly.pdbx_strand_id
1 'polypeptide(L)'
;MSSGVLERKPAPPSPRAAPVFLTDCLEELLRLTLSASVLEDSDVSLGFSRQYCDNLLRDDLFLSPSHISSTAVKGVPAYPLYKHLARALEGCISSGKFLRGLGSVKGLQEDELFILKQREWDRLIMEKGAELVNMMESVEFELHVQEPFFSQLRVGMKTAEGRCATEDYNRISAGNLLLFNRSLLLQVQDVRYYRSFSEMLEVELANALPGIPTVEEGVQIYRKFYTEEKEKSNGVLAIHVLKPASQPYISLGNLLSGLGCEGVGSLLGMMHTAGTVSDALPPPRSYLLSSFMKLHRPNVEGSTITDAARSLAKHVHRSSEEWWGSFRGGDSEKNRLASEIVNHLLNECCWMNVYDIQTHNRVFEIRIHEGYGARWSHDGSKFIGFLEPYTEEGHSKGWKH
;
A
#
# COMPACT_ATOMS: atom_id res chain seq x y z
N MET A 1 34.62 31.02 -7.52
CA MET A 1 34.57 29.61 -7.98
C MET A 1 34.04 28.79 -6.82
N SER A 2 32.73 28.53 -6.80
CA SER A 2 32.13 27.67 -5.78
C SER A 2 32.32 26.23 -6.24
N SER A 3 33.28 25.54 -5.64
CA SER A 3 33.45 24.10 -5.77
C SER A 3 32.22 23.44 -5.16
N GLY A 4 31.23 23.13 -6.00
CA GLY A 4 30.10 22.30 -5.61
C GLY A 4 30.67 20.96 -5.17
N VAL A 5 30.66 20.71 -3.86
CA VAL A 5 30.95 19.40 -3.31
C VAL A 5 29.90 18.47 -3.90
N LEU A 6 30.30 17.57 -4.80
CA LEU A 6 29.43 16.50 -5.27
C LEU A 6 28.97 15.74 -4.02
N GLU A 7 27.68 15.88 -3.69
CA GLU A 7 27.07 15.19 -2.57
C GLU A 7 27.21 13.68 -2.81
N ARG A 8 28.11 13.05 -2.03
CA ARG A 8 28.38 11.61 -2.15
C ARG A 8 27.14 10.86 -1.71
N LYS A 9 26.63 10.01 -2.59
CA LYS A 9 25.55 9.08 -2.24
C LYS A 9 26.16 7.82 -1.65
N PRO A 10 25.46 7.14 -0.72
CA PRO A 10 25.91 5.81 -0.29
C PRO A 10 26.04 4.92 -1.52
N ALA A 11 27.13 4.15 -1.56
CA ALA A 11 27.33 3.16 -2.62
C ALA A 11 26.10 2.24 -2.70
N PRO A 12 25.73 1.75 -3.90
CA PRO A 12 24.71 0.74 -4.04
C PRO A 12 25.02 -0.42 -3.09
N PRO A 13 24.02 -0.96 -2.39
CA PRO A 13 24.24 -2.09 -1.49
C PRO A 13 24.91 -3.24 -2.26
N SER A 14 25.74 -4.03 -1.56
CA SER A 14 26.22 -5.30 -2.09
C SER A 14 25.03 -6.15 -2.53
N PRO A 15 25.17 -6.96 -3.59
CA PRO A 15 24.09 -7.80 -4.05
C PRO A 15 23.75 -8.78 -2.92
N ARG A 16 22.48 -8.80 -2.51
CA ARG A 16 22.00 -9.76 -1.51
C ARG A 16 21.88 -11.11 -2.20
N ALA A 17 22.66 -12.09 -1.75
CA ALA A 17 22.55 -13.46 -2.23
C ALA A 17 21.30 -14.13 -1.64
N ALA A 18 20.70 -15.04 -2.42
CA ALA A 18 19.53 -15.86 -2.09
C ALA A 18 19.60 -16.53 -0.69
N PRO A 19 18.45 -16.83 -0.04
CA PRO A 19 17.09 -16.78 -0.61
C PRO A 19 16.43 -15.39 -0.55
N VAL A 20 15.75 -15.02 -1.64
CA VAL A 20 14.83 -13.88 -1.69
C VAL A 20 13.43 -14.38 -1.34
N PHE A 21 12.87 -13.86 -0.25
CA PHE A 21 11.51 -14.20 0.15
C PHE A 21 10.51 -13.22 -0.45
N LEU A 22 9.37 -13.71 -0.92
CA LEU A 22 8.28 -12.87 -1.43
C LEU A 22 7.83 -11.84 -0.38
N THR A 23 7.85 -12.23 0.90
CA THR A 23 7.53 -11.37 2.06
C THR A 23 8.37 -10.09 2.09
N ASP A 24 9.64 -10.18 1.70
CA ASP A 24 10.58 -9.04 1.70
C ASP A 24 10.33 -8.08 0.52
N CYS A 25 9.60 -8.52 -0.50
CA CYS A 25 9.48 -7.85 -1.80
C CYS A 25 8.07 -7.37 -2.13
N LEU A 26 7.04 -7.97 -1.52
CA LEU A 26 5.64 -7.79 -1.91
C LEU A 26 5.16 -6.34 -1.81
N GLU A 27 5.65 -5.56 -0.83
CA GLU A 27 5.32 -4.14 -0.70
C GLU A 27 5.79 -3.34 -1.93
N GLU A 28 7.06 -3.46 -2.32
CA GLU A 28 7.64 -2.76 -3.48
C GLU A 28 7.07 -3.29 -4.80
N LEU A 29 6.83 -4.60 -4.90
CA LEU A 29 6.20 -5.21 -6.06
C LEU A 29 4.77 -4.71 -6.27
N LEU A 30 3.97 -4.65 -5.20
CA LEU A 30 2.61 -4.12 -5.25
C LEU A 30 2.61 -2.63 -5.59
N ARG A 31 3.52 -1.85 -5.00
CA ARG A 31 3.69 -0.44 -5.32
C ARG A 31 3.99 -0.23 -6.80
N LEU A 32 4.94 -0.99 -7.36
CA LEU A 32 5.29 -0.95 -8.78
C LEU A 32 4.08 -1.33 -9.65
N THR A 33 3.38 -2.41 -9.30
CA THR A 33 2.23 -2.93 -10.04
C THR A 33 1.10 -1.91 -10.13
N LEU A 34 0.75 -1.29 -8.99
CA LEU A 34 -0.27 -0.23 -8.94
C LEU A 34 0.20 1.01 -9.70
N SER A 35 1.47 1.42 -9.56
CA SER A 35 2.02 2.60 -10.25
C SER A 35 2.11 2.42 -11.76
N ALA A 36 2.37 1.20 -12.24
CA ALA A 36 2.44 0.89 -13.67
C ALA A 36 1.08 1.07 -14.35
N SER A 37 -0.01 0.67 -13.68
CA SER A 37 -1.37 0.85 -14.20
C SER A 37 -1.79 2.31 -14.39
N VAL A 38 -1.16 3.24 -13.65
CA VAL A 38 -1.43 4.68 -13.72
C VAL A 38 -0.78 5.35 -14.92
N LEU A 39 0.27 4.73 -15.49
CA LEU A 39 1.12 5.33 -16.51
C LEU A 39 0.76 4.94 -17.95
N GLU A 40 -0.33 4.19 -18.18
CA GLU A 40 -0.82 3.72 -19.50
C GLU A 40 0.21 2.95 -20.36
N ASP A 41 1.35 2.59 -19.79
CA ASP A 41 2.55 2.10 -20.50
C ASP A 41 2.86 0.63 -20.17
N SER A 42 1.86 -0.17 -19.78
CA SER A 42 2.09 -1.49 -19.17
C SER A 42 1.36 -2.65 -19.85
N ASP A 43 2.07 -3.79 -19.94
CA ASP A 43 1.57 -5.12 -20.31
C ASP A 43 0.50 -5.69 -19.34
N VAL A 44 0.07 -4.93 -18.33
CA VAL A 44 -0.81 -5.35 -17.23
C VAL A 44 -2.06 -4.48 -17.19
N SER A 45 -3.23 -5.08 -17.41
CA SER A 45 -4.52 -4.44 -17.17
C SER A 45 -5.11 -4.91 -15.84
N LEU A 46 -5.08 -4.04 -14.83
CA LEU A 46 -5.63 -4.34 -13.50
C LEU A 46 -7.16 -4.32 -13.45
N GLY A 47 -7.82 -3.73 -14.45
CA GLY A 47 -9.26 -3.46 -14.41
C GLY A 47 -9.67 -2.39 -13.37
N PHE A 48 -8.71 -1.74 -12.71
CA PHE A 48 -8.95 -0.66 -11.77
C PHE A 48 -8.92 0.71 -12.44
N SER A 49 -9.70 1.65 -11.93
CA SER A 49 -9.59 3.05 -12.34
C SER A 49 -8.27 3.65 -11.84
N ARG A 50 -7.73 4.63 -12.58
CA ARG A 50 -6.55 5.38 -12.15
C ARG A 50 -6.71 5.98 -10.75
N GLN A 51 -7.88 6.56 -10.48
CA GLN A 51 -8.19 7.14 -9.17
C GLN A 51 -8.18 6.10 -8.04
N TYR A 52 -8.60 4.87 -8.31
CA TYR A 52 -8.58 3.79 -7.33
C TYR A 52 -7.14 3.40 -6.97
N CYS A 53 -6.27 3.21 -7.97
CA CYS A 53 -4.85 2.94 -7.76
C CYS A 53 -4.14 4.10 -7.03
N ASP A 54 -4.41 5.35 -7.41
CA ASP A 54 -3.86 6.53 -6.75
C ASP A 54 -4.28 6.58 -5.27
N ASN A 55 -5.55 6.25 -4.97
CA ASN A 55 -6.05 6.21 -3.59
C ASN A 55 -5.42 5.09 -2.76
N LEU A 56 -5.06 3.94 -3.35
CA LEU A 56 -4.33 2.88 -2.65
C LEU A 56 -2.89 3.29 -2.31
N LEU A 57 -2.25 4.07 -3.19
CA LEU A 57 -0.86 4.53 -3.07
C LEU A 57 -0.71 5.80 -2.22
N ARG A 58 -1.80 6.52 -1.98
CA ARG A 58 -1.81 7.82 -1.30
C ARG A 58 -1.23 7.75 0.12
N ASP A 59 -0.39 8.71 0.48
CA ASP A 59 0.04 8.91 1.87
C ASP A 59 -0.95 9.77 2.67
N ASP A 60 -1.04 9.53 3.99
CA ASP A 60 -1.76 10.43 4.92
C ASP A 60 -0.77 11.40 5.56
N LEU A 61 -0.74 12.62 5.03
CA LEU A 61 0.21 13.68 5.40
C LEU A 61 0.04 14.20 6.84
N PHE A 62 -1.02 13.81 7.54
CA PHE A 62 -1.37 14.35 8.86
C PHE A 62 -1.17 13.38 10.03
N LEU A 63 -0.73 12.14 9.78
CA LEU A 63 -0.42 11.16 10.81
C LEU A 63 1.07 10.79 10.79
N SER A 64 1.76 10.96 11.92
CA SER A 64 3.15 10.52 12.08
C SER A 64 3.26 9.00 11.96
N PRO A 65 4.31 8.46 11.30
CA PRO A 65 4.52 7.01 11.12
C PRO A 65 4.60 6.19 12.41
N SER A 66 4.80 6.85 13.55
CA SER A 66 5.03 6.23 14.87
C SER A 66 3.79 5.58 15.51
N HIS A 67 2.59 5.77 14.94
CA HIS A 67 1.35 5.18 15.45
C HIS A 67 0.76 4.07 14.57
N ILE A 68 1.49 3.64 13.55
CA ILE A 68 1.10 2.47 12.75
C ILE A 68 1.36 1.24 13.61
N SER A 69 0.35 0.84 14.40
CA SER A 69 0.34 -0.48 15.02
C SER A 69 0.41 -1.50 13.89
N SER A 70 1.57 -2.14 13.74
CA SER A 70 1.90 -3.00 12.60
C SER A 70 1.16 -4.34 12.60
N THR A 71 0.23 -4.55 13.54
CA THR A 71 -0.32 -5.87 13.88
C THR A 71 -1.85 -5.93 13.95
N ALA A 72 -2.58 -4.83 13.77
CA ALA A 72 -4.03 -4.85 14.01
C ALA A 72 -4.81 -5.33 12.77
N VAL A 73 -5.41 -6.52 12.88
CA VAL A 73 -6.45 -7.08 11.98
C VAL A 73 -7.80 -6.36 12.15
N LYS A 74 -7.84 -5.32 12.99
CA LYS A 74 -9.03 -4.55 13.38
C LYS A 74 -8.75 -3.06 13.20
N GLY A 75 -9.84 -2.29 13.10
CA GLY A 75 -9.79 -0.84 12.93
C GLY A 75 -9.74 -0.40 11.47
N VAL A 76 -9.95 0.90 11.25
CA VAL A 76 -9.79 1.51 9.93
C VAL A 76 -8.30 1.50 9.57
N PRO A 77 -7.90 0.95 8.42
CA PRO A 77 -6.50 0.85 8.04
C PRO A 77 -5.87 2.24 7.89
N ALA A 78 -4.60 2.34 8.27
CA ALA A 78 -3.84 3.56 8.05
C ALA A 78 -3.41 3.65 6.58
N TYR A 79 -3.24 4.87 6.10
CA TYR A 79 -2.66 5.11 4.78
C TYR A 79 -1.13 5.10 4.87
N PRO A 80 -0.42 4.67 3.82
CA PRO A 80 -0.96 4.23 2.53
C PRO A 80 -1.54 2.80 2.57
N LEU A 81 -2.70 2.61 1.92
CA LEU A 81 -3.47 1.37 2.01
C LEU A 81 -2.77 0.17 1.35
N TYR A 82 -1.96 0.40 0.31
CA TYR A 82 -1.24 -0.69 -0.37
C TYR A 82 -0.34 -1.49 0.58
N LYS A 83 0.16 -0.91 1.68
CA LYS A 83 0.97 -1.63 2.68
C LYS A 83 0.16 -2.66 3.45
N HIS A 84 -1.08 -2.30 3.82
CA HIS A 84 -2.00 -3.23 4.45
C HIS A 84 -2.42 -4.33 3.46
N LEU A 85 -2.66 -3.96 2.20
CA LEU A 85 -2.97 -4.91 1.14
C LEU A 85 -1.81 -5.89 0.89
N ALA A 86 -0.56 -5.42 0.88
CA ALA A 86 0.62 -6.27 0.72
C ALA A 86 0.68 -7.35 1.82
N ARG A 87 0.50 -6.96 3.10
CA ARG A 87 0.48 -7.92 4.22
C ARG A 87 -0.68 -8.91 4.14
N ALA A 88 -1.86 -8.45 3.72
CA ALA A 88 -3.02 -9.32 3.56
C ALA A 88 -2.77 -10.35 2.44
N LEU A 89 -2.22 -9.91 1.31
CA LEU A 89 -1.83 -10.77 0.19
C LEU A 89 -0.72 -11.74 0.59
N GLU A 90 0.25 -11.32 1.38
CA GLU A 90 1.32 -12.18 1.93
C GLU A 90 0.72 -13.35 2.72
N GLY A 91 -0.21 -13.06 3.64
CA GLY A 91 -0.91 -14.08 4.41
C GLY A 91 -1.76 -15.00 3.52
N CYS A 92 -2.41 -14.45 2.50
CA CYS A 92 -3.18 -15.22 1.53
C CYS A 92 -2.31 -16.19 0.73
N ILE A 93 -1.20 -15.69 0.18
CA ILE A 93 -0.26 -16.50 -0.62
C ILE A 93 0.39 -17.58 0.24
N SER A 94 0.82 -17.23 1.46
CA SER A 94 1.45 -18.17 2.39
C SER A 94 0.49 -19.29 2.83
N SER A 95 -0.80 -19.00 2.95
CA SER A 95 -1.83 -20.00 3.30
C SER A 95 -2.44 -20.71 2.09
N GLY A 96 -2.21 -20.21 0.87
CA GLY A 96 -2.85 -20.67 -0.36
C GLY A 96 -4.35 -20.41 -0.42
N LYS A 97 -4.88 -19.49 0.40
CA LYS A 97 -6.32 -19.21 0.52
C LYS A 97 -6.58 -17.72 0.72
N PHE A 98 -7.78 -17.30 0.35
CA PHE A 98 -8.30 -15.98 0.65
C PHE A 98 -8.57 -15.86 2.15
N LEU A 99 -7.74 -15.08 2.84
CA LEU A 99 -7.86 -14.80 4.27
C LEU A 99 -8.51 -13.44 4.50
N ARG A 100 -9.82 -13.46 4.74
CA ARG A 100 -10.52 -12.29 5.26
C ARG A 100 -10.21 -12.13 6.75
N GLY A 101 -9.81 -10.93 7.17
CA GLY A 101 -9.85 -10.56 8.59
C GLY A 101 -11.30 -10.58 9.07
N LEU A 102 -11.70 -11.63 9.80
CA LEU A 102 -13.09 -11.84 10.18
C LEU A 102 -13.63 -10.69 11.03
N GLY A 103 -14.85 -10.25 10.70
CA GLY A 103 -15.62 -9.29 11.49
C GLY A 103 -17.09 -9.71 11.57
N SER A 104 -17.43 -10.60 12.50
CA SER A 104 -18.83 -10.87 12.82
C SER A 104 -19.33 -9.75 13.72
N VAL A 105 -20.12 -8.83 13.16
CA VAL A 105 -20.99 -7.96 13.96
C VAL A 105 -22.23 -8.77 14.32
N LYS A 106 -22.68 -8.69 15.58
CA LYS A 106 -23.92 -9.36 15.98
C LYS A 106 -25.08 -8.92 15.07
N GLY A 107 -25.72 -9.88 14.41
CA GLY A 107 -26.93 -9.66 13.60
C GLY A 107 -26.73 -9.45 12.09
N LEU A 108 -25.49 -9.52 11.55
CA LEU A 108 -25.24 -9.49 10.10
C LEU A 108 -24.78 -10.87 9.61
N GLN A 109 -25.47 -11.44 8.61
CA GLN A 109 -25.08 -12.70 7.98
C GLN A 109 -24.31 -12.45 6.67
N GLU A 110 -23.39 -13.37 6.34
CA GLU A 110 -22.65 -13.34 5.08
C GLU A 110 -23.49 -13.92 3.92
N ASP A 111 -23.31 -13.36 2.73
CA ASP A 111 -24.05 -13.69 1.51
C ASP A 111 -23.53 -15.02 0.89
N GLU A 112 -24.42 -15.92 0.46
CA GLU A 112 -24.03 -17.16 -0.25
C GLU A 112 -23.21 -16.87 -1.52
N LEU A 113 -23.44 -15.74 -2.18
CA LEU A 113 -22.67 -15.29 -3.34
C LEU A 113 -21.19 -15.06 -2.98
N PHE A 114 -20.91 -14.59 -1.76
CA PHE A 114 -19.55 -14.35 -1.28
C PHE A 114 -18.77 -15.66 -1.14
N ILE A 115 -19.42 -16.74 -0.67
CA ILE A 115 -18.78 -18.06 -0.54
C ILE A 115 -18.31 -18.57 -1.91
N LEU A 116 -19.11 -18.35 -2.97
CA LEU A 116 -18.73 -18.74 -4.32
C LEU A 116 -17.49 -17.95 -4.81
N LYS A 117 -17.51 -16.62 -4.66
CA LYS A 117 -16.37 -15.75 -5.01
C LYS A 117 -15.11 -16.10 -4.23
N GLN A 118 -15.25 -16.41 -2.95
CA GLN A 118 -14.12 -16.80 -2.11
C GLN A 118 -13.42 -18.06 -2.65
N ARG A 119 -14.17 -19.04 -3.16
CA ARG A 119 -13.58 -20.23 -3.79
C ARG A 119 -12.82 -19.91 -5.09
N GLU A 120 -13.33 -18.95 -5.86
CA GLU A 120 -12.63 -18.47 -7.06
C GLU A 120 -11.33 -17.75 -6.69
N TRP A 121 -11.38 -16.91 -5.66
CA TRP A 121 -10.20 -16.23 -5.11
C TRP A 121 -9.19 -17.20 -4.51
N ASP A 122 -9.62 -18.25 -3.80
CA ASP A 122 -8.75 -19.31 -3.28
C ASP A 122 -7.94 -19.96 -4.42
N ARG A 123 -8.61 -20.34 -5.51
CA ARG A 123 -7.94 -20.92 -6.68
C ARG A 123 -6.95 -19.93 -7.30
N LEU A 124 -7.35 -18.67 -7.44
CA LEU A 124 -6.50 -17.63 -8.02
C LEU A 124 -5.25 -17.36 -7.17
N ILE A 125 -5.43 -17.26 -5.84
CA ILE A 125 -4.34 -17.07 -4.88
C ILE A 125 -3.39 -18.27 -4.91
N MET A 126 -3.91 -19.48 -4.96
CA MET A 126 -3.08 -20.68 -5.05
C MET A 126 -2.25 -20.70 -6.34
N GLU A 127 -2.85 -20.40 -7.49
CA GLU A 127 -2.16 -20.40 -8.77
C GLU A 127 -1.13 -19.26 -8.87
N LYS A 128 -1.57 -18.01 -8.69
CA LYS A 128 -0.71 -16.83 -8.85
C LYS A 128 0.25 -16.65 -7.69
N GLY A 129 -0.12 -17.06 -6.48
CA GLY A 129 0.76 -17.10 -5.33
C GLY A 129 1.92 -18.07 -5.55
N ALA A 130 1.65 -19.30 -6.02
CA ALA A 130 2.72 -20.25 -6.35
C ALA A 130 3.62 -19.74 -7.47
N GLU A 131 3.04 -19.13 -8.52
CA GLU A 131 3.81 -18.50 -9.60
C GLU A 131 4.77 -17.43 -9.07
N LEU A 132 4.30 -16.54 -8.19
CA LEU A 132 5.11 -15.50 -7.55
C LEU A 132 6.22 -16.08 -6.67
N VAL A 133 5.88 -17.07 -5.83
CA VAL A 133 6.87 -17.73 -4.95
C VAL A 133 7.97 -18.40 -5.77
N ASN A 134 7.61 -19.17 -6.81
CA ASN A 134 8.57 -19.82 -7.69
C ASN A 134 9.50 -18.82 -8.38
N MET A 135 8.97 -17.66 -8.82
CA MET A 135 9.80 -16.60 -9.39
C MET A 135 10.80 -16.06 -8.37
N MET A 136 10.37 -15.77 -7.14
CA MET A 136 11.25 -15.24 -6.09
C MET A 136 12.31 -16.25 -5.65
N GLU A 137 11.96 -17.53 -5.54
CA GLU A 137 12.90 -18.61 -5.21
C GLU A 137 13.97 -18.82 -6.29
N SER A 138 13.64 -18.50 -7.55
CA SER A 138 14.60 -18.56 -8.66
C SER A 138 15.57 -17.38 -8.72
N VAL A 139 15.35 -16.32 -7.92
CA VAL A 139 16.23 -15.15 -7.88
C VAL A 139 17.52 -15.50 -7.14
N GLU A 140 18.65 -15.23 -7.79
CA GLU A 140 19.97 -15.50 -7.22
C GLU A 140 20.56 -14.27 -6.53
N PHE A 141 20.29 -13.07 -7.07
CA PHE A 141 20.83 -11.82 -6.57
C PHE A 141 19.81 -10.68 -6.59
N GLU A 142 19.80 -9.88 -5.53
CA GLU A 142 19.05 -8.62 -5.46
C GLU A 142 19.99 -7.43 -5.73
N LEU A 143 19.61 -6.55 -6.65
CA LEU A 143 20.36 -5.33 -6.97
C LEU A 143 19.47 -4.10 -6.79
N HIS A 144 20.08 -2.98 -6.43
CA HIS A 144 19.37 -1.70 -6.32
C HIS A 144 19.88 -0.66 -7.34
N VAL A 145 18.95 -0.02 -8.06
CA VAL A 145 19.25 1.01 -9.07
C VAL A 145 18.38 2.24 -8.81
N GLN A 146 18.97 3.43 -8.93
CA GLN A 146 18.25 4.71 -8.75
C GLN A 146 17.52 5.12 -10.03
N GLU A 147 16.49 5.96 -9.89
CA GLU A 147 15.92 6.68 -11.03
C GLU A 147 16.95 7.66 -11.62
N PRO A 148 16.94 7.89 -12.96
CA PRO A 148 15.99 7.36 -13.96
C PRO A 148 16.32 5.95 -14.48
N PHE A 149 17.45 5.37 -14.05
CA PHE A 149 17.97 4.12 -14.62
C PHE A 149 17.08 2.91 -14.33
N PHE A 150 16.36 2.90 -13.20
CA PHE A 150 15.39 1.85 -12.91
C PHE A 150 14.22 1.86 -13.93
N SER A 151 13.64 3.03 -14.20
CA SER A 151 12.63 3.17 -15.24
C SER A 151 13.15 2.77 -16.62
N GLN A 152 14.40 3.13 -16.96
CA GLN A 152 15.03 2.74 -18.22
C GLN A 152 15.25 1.22 -18.35
N LEU A 153 15.62 0.53 -17.25
CA LEU A 153 15.71 -0.93 -17.23
C LEU A 153 14.35 -1.58 -17.49
N ARG A 154 13.29 -1.04 -16.85
CA ARG A 154 11.93 -1.57 -16.95
C ARG A 154 11.38 -1.56 -18.39
N VAL A 155 11.66 -0.49 -19.13
CA VAL A 155 11.24 -0.33 -20.54
C VAL A 155 12.28 -0.85 -21.55
N GLY A 156 13.39 -1.42 -21.07
CA GLY A 156 14.43 -2.01 -21.93
C GLY A 156 15.33 -1.00 -22.65
N MET A 157 15.30 0.29 -22.27
CA MET A 157 16.24 1.28 -22.79
C MET A 157 17.66 1.08 -22.25
N LYS A 158 17.77 0.76 -20.95
CA LYS A 158 19.04 0.41 -20.30
C LYS A 158 19.19 -1.11 -20.31
N THR A 159 20.30 -1.61 -20.83
CA THR A 159 20.54 -3.04 -21.05
C THR A 159 21.81 -3.55 -20.38
N ALA A 160 22.62 -2.66 -19.79
CA ALA A 160 23.79 -3.05 -19.00
C ALA A 160 23.81 -2.33 -17.64
N GLU A 161 24.16 -3.02 -16.57
CA GLU A 161 24.39 -2.42 -15.25
C GLU A 161 25.89 -2.41 -14.89
N GLY A 162 26.43 -1.22 -14.70
CA GLY A 162 27.84 -1.03 -14.33
C GLY A 162 28.05 -1.09 -12.81
N ARG A 163 28.99 -1.93 -12.35
CA ARG A 163 29.34 -2.10 -10.93
C ARG A 163 30.84 -2.25 -10.74
N CYS A 164 31.40 -1.79 -9.62
CA CYS A 164 32.76 -2.22 -9.25
C CYS A 164 32.79 -3.74 -9.04
N ALA A 165 33.82 -4.40 -9.57
CA ALA A 165 33.98 -5.85 -9.57
C ALA A 165 34.40 -6.42 -8.20
N THR A 166 33.65 -6.10 -7.15
CA THR A 166 33.90 -6.63 -5.80
C THR A 166 33.51 -8.11 -5.74
N GLU A 167 34.00 -8.84 -4.73
CA GLU A 167 33.77 -10.29 -4.55
C GLU A 167 32.30 -10.71 -4.72
N ASP A 168 31.37 -9.91 -4.19
CA ASP A 168 29.94 -10.19 -4.31
C ASP A 168 29.41 -10.15 -5.75
N TYR A 169 29.81 -9.15 -6.54
CA TYR A 169 29.36 -8.99 -7.93
C TYR A 169 30.07 -9.97 -8.87
N ASN A 170 31.27 -10.42 -8.54
CA ASN A 170 32.01 -11.42 -9.34
C ASN A 170 31.33 -12.80 -9.36
N ARG A 171 30.35 -13.04 -8.48
CA ARG A 171 29.54 -14.26 -8.48
C ARG A 171 28.43 -14.25 -9.54
N ILE A 172 28.13 -13.10 -10.12
CA ILE A 172 27.10 -12.95 -11.15
C ILE A 172 27.64 -13.45 -12.48
N SER A 173 26.86 -14.28 -13.16
CA SER A 173 27.21 -14.96 -14.40
C SER A 173 26.01 -15.01 -15.36
N ALA A 174 26.28 -15.28 -16.64
CA ALA A 174 25.24 -15.44 -17.64
C ALA A 174 24.24 -16.53 -17.24
N GLY A 175 22.95 -16.25 -17.46
CA GLY A 175 21.84 -17.11 -17.05
C GLY A 175 21.24 -16.75 -15.70
N ASN A 176 21.97 -16.04 -14.82
CA ASN A 176 21.45 -15.72 -13.49
C ASN A 176 20.23 -14.79 -13.55
N LEU A 177 19.31 -14.98 -12.61
CA LEU A 177 18.15 -14.11 -12.41
C LEU A 177 18.43 -13.06 -11.33
N LEU A 178 18.24 -11.80 -11.70
CA LEU A 178 18.45 -10.64 -10.84
C LEU A 178 17.11 -9.98 -10.52
N LEU A 179 16.88 -9.65 -9.26
CA LEU A 179 15.74 -8.84 -8.83
C LEU A 179 16.20 -7.41 -8.54
N PHE A 180 15.77 -6.48 -9.39
CA PHE A 180 16.05 -5.06 -9.25
C PHE A 180 14.98 -4.38 -8.40
N ASN A 181 15.41 -3.63 -7.38
CA ASN A 181 14.55 -2.88 -6.45
C ASN A 181 13.36 -3.72 -5.96
N ARG A 182 13.60 -5.00 -5.68
CA ARG A 182 12.61 -5.97 -5.18
C ARG A 182 11.34 -6.13 -6.03
N SER A 183 11.36 -5.73 -7.31
CA SER A 183 10.13 -5.63 -8.10
C SER A 183 10.29 -5.91 -9.59
N LEU A 184 11.50 -5.77 -10.17
CA LEU A 184 11.76 -6.02 -11.58
C LEU A 184 12.71 -7.20 -11.76
N LEU A 185 12.27 -8.24 -12.46
CA LEU A 185 13.08 -9.43 -12.72
C LEU A 185 13.82 -9.29 -14.05
N LEU A 186 15.14 -9.43 -14.05
CA LEU A 186 15.98 -9.41 -15.27
C LEU A 186 16.92 -10.61 -15.30
N GLN A 187 17.18 -11.13 -16.50
CA GLN A 187 18.11 -12.24 -16.71
C GLN A 187 19.44 -11.73 -17.27
N VAL A 188 20.55 -12.16 -16.67
CA VAL A 188 21.90 -11.83 -17.14
C VAL A 188 22.18 -12.55 -18.46
N GLN A 189 22.56 -11.78 -19.47
CA GLN A 189 22.94 -12.29 -20.78
C GLN A 189 24.45 -12.49 -20.87
N ASP A 190 25.22 -11.55 -20.33
CA ASP A 190 26.68 -11.52 -20.41
C ASP A 190 27.24 -10.66 -19.27
N VAL A 191 28.48 -10.92 -18.85
CA VAL A 191 29.19 -10.12 -17.84
C VAL A 191 30.59 -9.82 -18.34
N ARG A 192 30.87 -8.54 -18.55
CA ARG A 192 32.15 -8.08 -19.13
C ARG A 192 32.97 -7.32 -18.10
N TYR A 193 34.26 -7.63 -18.03
CA TYR A 193 35.20 -6.96 -17.15
C TYR A 193 35.97 -5.84 -17.88
N TYR A 194 36.16 -4.73 -17.20
CA TYR A 194 36.94 -3.56 -17.64
C TYR A 194 37.85 -3.08 -16.51
N ARG A 195 38.96 -2.43 -16.85
CA ARG A 195 39.88 -1.92 -15.80
C ARG A 195 39.34 -0.66 -15.12
N SER A 196 38.50 0.10 -15.82
CA SER A 196 37.95 1.36 -15.34
C SER A 196 36.54 1.63 -15.87
N PHE A 197 35.80 2.53 -15.22
CA PHE A 197 34.52 3.00 -15.75
C PHE A 197 34.71 3.77 -17.07
N SER A 198 35.86 4.44 -17.25
CA SER A 198 36.17 5.12 -18.51
C SER A 198 36.23 4.12 -19.67
N GLU A 199 37.03 3.05 -19.51
CA GLU A 199 37.13 1.98 -20.52
C GLU A 199 35.78 1.28 -20.76
N MET A 200 35.01 1.03 -19.70
CA MET A 200 33.67 0.45 -19.82
C MET A 200 32.76 1.35 -20.66
N LEU A 201 32.75 2.65 -20.38
CA LEU A 201 31.84 3.59 -21.04
C LEU A 201 32.24 3.91 -22.48
N GLU A 202 33.51 3.79 -22.86
CA GLU A 202 33.91 3.84 -24.28
C GLU A 202 33.16 2.82 -25.15
N VAL A 203 32.75 1.69 -24.56
CA VAL A 203 32.02 0.61 -25.25
C VAL A 203 30.54 0.58 -24.89
N GLU A 204 30.20 0.77 -23.61
CA GLU A 204 28.89 0.46 -23.04
C GLU A 204 28.07 1.70 -22.67
N LEU A 205 28.51 2.93 -22.98
CA LEU A 205 27.81 4.16 -22.56
C LEU A 205 26.32 4.16 -22.92
N ALA A 206 25.98 3.80 -24.16
CA ALA A 206 24.59 3.76 -24.61
C ALA A 206 23.75 2.70 -23.88
N ASN A 207 24.35 1.56 -23.52
CA ASN A 207 23.67 0.46 -22.85
C ASN A 207 23.55 0.69 -21.33
N ALA A 208 24.58 1.29 -20.73
CA ALA A 208 24.72 1.46 -19.29
C ALA A 208 24.12 2.78 -18.78
N LEU A 209 24.23 3.87 -19.54
CA LEU A 209 23.72 5.18 -19.17
C LEU A 209 23.00 5.85 -20.36
N PRO A 210 21.85 5.30 -20.82
CA PRO A 210 21.09 5.88 -21.93
C PRO A 210 20.76 7.36 -21.70
N GLY A 211 21.03 8.18 -22.71
CA GLY A 211 20.80 9.63 -22.69
C GLY A 211 21.97 10.47 -22.17
N ILE A 212 23.06 9.85 -21.70
CA ILE A 212 24.28 10.56 -21.32
C ILE A 212 25.18 10.71 -22.56
N PRO A 213 25.60 11.93 -22.94
CA PRO A 213 26.27 12.19 -24.21
C PRO A 213 27.76 11.85 -24.22
N THR A 214 28.44 11.86 -23.06
CA THR A 214 29.90 11.73 -22.98
C THR A 214 30.35 10.74 -21.91
N VAL A 215 31.53 10.16 -22.13
CA VAL A 215 32.17 9.23 -21.18
C VAL A 215 32.49 9.95 -19.88
N GLU A 216 32.95 11.19 -19.94
CA GLU A 216 33.32 12.00 -18.79
C GLU A 216 32.12 12.22 -17.85
N GLU A 217 30.97 12.59 -18.41
CA GLU A 217 29.72 12.74 -17.64
C GLU A 217 29.28 11.40 -17.03
N GLY A 218 29.40 10.31 -17.79
CA GLY A 218 29.09 8.97 -17.31
C GLY A 218 29.97 8.54 -16.13
N VAL A 219 31.28 8.82 -16.19
CA VAL A 219 32.20 8.55 -15.08
C VAL A 219 31.81 9.37 -13.84
N GLN A 220 31.40 10.64 -14.00
CA GLN A 220 30.94 11.45 -12.87
C GLN A 220 29.70 10.88 -12.18
N ILE A 221 28.83 10.16 -12.89
CA ILE A 221 27.69 9.45 -12.30
C ILE A 221 28.19 8.33 -11.38
N TYR A 222 29.13 7.50 -11.84
CA TYR A 222 29.70 6.42 -11.02
C TYR A 222 30.52 6.95 -9.83
N ARG A 223 31.18 8.11 -9.98
CA ARG A 223 31.93 8.77 -8.89
C ARG A 223 31.07 9.21 -7.72
N LYS A 224 29.76 9.34 -7.89
CA LYS A 224 28.82 9.58 -6.78
C LYS A 224 28.74 8.39 -5.83
N PHE A 225 29.14 7.20 -6.28
CA PHE A 225 28.98 5.92 -5.60
C PHE A 225 30.31 5.22 -5.29
N TYR A 226 31.29 5.32 -6.18
CA TYR A 226 32.56 4.59 -6.09
C TYR A 226 33.76 5.54 -6.13
N THR A 227 34.70 5.34 -5.21
CA THR A 227 35.98 6.08 -5.23
C THR A 227 36.91 5.49 -6.28
N GLU A 228 37.87 6.29 -6.75
CA GLU A 228 38.87 5.83 -7.72
C GLU A 228 39.72 4.69 -7.17
N GLU A 229 40.02 4.69 -5.88
CA GLU A 229 40.81 3.63 -5.24
C GLU A 229 40.05 2.30 -5.27
N LYS A 230 38.73 2.34 -5.04
CA LYS A 230 37.89 1.14 -5.11
C LYS A 230 37.77 0.61 -6.54
N GLU A 231 37.66 1.49 -7.51
CA GLU A 231 37.70 1.11 -8.93
C GLU A 231 39.06 0.52 -9.32
N LYS A 232 40.17 1.18 -9.00
CA LYS A 232 41.53 0.71 -9.36
C LYS A 232 41.86 -0.64 -8.72
N SER A 233 41.36 -0.91 -7.53
CA SER A 233 41.61 -2.17 -6.81
C SER A 233 40.78 -3.34 -7.33
N ASN A 234 39.57 -3.11 -7.83
CA ASN A 234 38.65 -4.17 -8.22
C ASN A 234 38.47 -4.28 -9.75
N GLY A 235 38.54 -3.16 -10.47
CA GLY A 235 38.00 -3.01 -11.81
C GLY A 235 36.48 -2.85 -11.81
N VAL A 236 35.88 -3.02 -12.99
CA VAL A 236 34.46 -2.75 -13.25
C VAL A 236 33.85 -3.90 -14.04
N LEU A 237 32.59 -4.22 -13.74
CA LEU A 237 31.75 -5.12 -14.50
C LEU A 237 30.66 -4.34 -15.23
N ALA A 238 30.43 -4.68 -16.50
CA ALA A 238 29.18 -4.40 -17.21
C ALA A 238 28.35 -5.68 -17.23
N ILE A 239 27.24 -5.68 -16.48
CA ILE A 239 26.32 -6.81 -16.38
C ILE A 239 25.19 -6.58 -17.39
N HIS A 240 25.26 -7.26 -18.53
CA HIS A 240 24.23 -7.18 -19.57
C HIS A 240 22.99 -7.96 -19.16
N VAL A 241 21.82 -7.34 -19.29
CA VAL A 241 20.55 -7.86 -18.81
C VAL A 241 19.48 -7.76 -19.88
N LEU A 242 18.56 -8.73 -19.86
CA LEU A 242 17.36 -8.75 -20.69
C LEU A 242 16.15 -8.93 -19.79
N LYS A 243 15.02 -8.29 -20.13
CA LYS A 243 13.74 -8.46 -19.45
C LYS A 243 13.06 -9.75 -19.94
N PRO A 244 12.88 -10.79 -19.09
CA PRO A 244 12.08 -11.96 -19.43
C PRO A 244 10.61 -11.60 -19.66
N ALA A 245 9.91 -12.39 -20.47
CA ALA A 245 8.49 -12.21 -20.74
C ALA A 245 7.64 -12.37 -19.46
N SER A 246 8.00 -13.33 -18.60
CA SER A 246 7.35 -13.51 -17.31
C SER A 246 7.91 -12.50 -16.30
N GLN A 247 7.02 -11.79 -15.61
CA GLN A 247 7.39 -10.79 -14.61
C GLN A 247 6.50 -10.90 -13.37
N PRO A 248 7.06 -10.69 -12.17
CA PRO A 248 6.29 -10.78 -10.94
C PRO A 248 5.17 -9.74 -10.86
N TYR A 249 5.36 -8.54 -11.44
CA TYR A 249 4.31 -7.52 -11.45
C TYR A 249 3.16 -7.88 -12.40
N ILE A 250 3.40 -8.73 -13.41
CA ILE A 250 2.35 -9.27 -14.29
C ILE A 250 1.54 -10.31 -13.52
N SER A 251 2.18 -11.27 -12.86
CA SER A 251 1.50 -12.30 -12.07
C SER A 251 0.71 -11.69 -10.91
N LEU A 252 1.28 -10.70 -10.21
CA LEU A 252 0.58 -9.93 -9.18
C LEU A 252 -0.57 -9.10 -9.77
N GLY A 253 -0.37 -8.48 -10.94
CA GLY A 253 -1.42 -7.73 -11.62
C GLY A 253 -2.62 -8.61 -12.01
N ASN A 254 -2.36 -9.82 -12.49
CA ASN A 254 -3.41 -10.80 -12.78
C ASN A 254 -4.15 -11.25 -11.52
N LEU A 255 -3.43 -11.44 -10.40
CA LEU A 255 -4.03 -11.72 -9.10
C LEU A 255 -4.96 -10.58 -8.65
N LEU A 256 -4.50 -9.33 -8.72
CA LEU A 256 -5.31 -8.16 -8.38
C LEU A 256 -6.55 -8.01 -9.28
N SER A 257 -6.37 -8.20 -10.59
CA SER A 257 -7.44 -8.14 -11.57
C SER A 257 -8.54 -9.18 -11.29
N GLY A 258 -8.14 -10.43 -10.98
CA GLY A 258 -9.10 -11.48 -10.64
C GLY A 258 -9.73 -11.33 -9.24
N LEU A 259 -9.06 -10.66 -8.29
CA LEU A 259 -9.69 -10.26 -7.02
C LEU A 259 -10.75 -9.16 -7.24
N GLY A 260 -10.50 -8.24 -8.18
CA GLY A 260 -11.33 -7.07 -8.40
C GLY A 260 -11.34 -6.10 -7.21
N CYS A 261 -12.09 -5.00 -7.32
CA CYS A 261 -12.20 -4.04 -6.21
C CYS A 261 -12.83 -4.65 -4.96
N GLU A 262 -13.75 -5.62 -5.12
CA GLU A 262 -14.41 -6.30 -4.00
C GLU A 262 -13.45 -7.19 -3.21
N GLY A 263 -12.62 -7.99 -3.88
CA GLY A 263 -11.60 -8.81 -3.22
C GLY A 263 -10.54 -7.94 -2.54
N VAL A 264 -10.06 -6.90 -3.23
CA VAL A 264 -9.10 -5.92 -2.66
C VAL A 264 -9.70 -5.21 -1.45
N GLY A 265 -10.93 -4.71 -1.54
CA GLY A 265 -11.63 -4.08 -0.43
C GLY A 265 -11.81 -5.04 0.75
N SER A 266 -12.18 -6.30 0.48
CA SER A 266 -12.32 -7.34 1.50
C SER A 266 -11.01 -7.64 2.23
N LEU A 267 -9.88 -7.64 1.53
CA LEU A 267 -8.55 -7.76 2.14
C LEU A 267 -8.16 -6.52 2.97
N LEU A 268 -8.74 -5.35 2.67
CA LEU A 268 -8.60 -4.13 3.46
C LEU A 268 -9.63 -4.02 4.61
N GLY A 269 -10.44 -5.07 4.84
CA GLY A 269 -11.43 -5.11 5.91
C GLY A 269 -12.79 -4.50 5.55
N MET A 270 -13.01 -4.15 4.28
CA MET A 270 -14.31 -3.67 3.80
C MET A 270 -15.31 -4.82 3.69
N MET A 271 -16.56 -4.49 3.98
CA MET A 271 -17.70 -5.40 3.84
C MET A 271 -18.42 -5.12 2.54
N HIS A 272 -18.99 -6.16 1.94
CA HIS A 272 -19.82 -6.04 0.75
C HIS A 272 -21.24 -6.46 1.12
N THR A 273 -22.19 -5.55 0.95
CA THR A 273 -23.62 -5.76 1.20
C THR A 273 -24.41 -5.17 0.04
N ALA A 274 -25.72 -5.43 0.00
CA ALA A 274 -26.61 -4.77 -0.97
C ALA A 274 -26.45 -3.23 -0.89
N GLY A 275 -26.17 -2.59 -2.04
CA GLY A 275 -25.92 -1.15 -2.13
C GLY A 275 -24.48 -0.71 -1.87
N THR A 276 -23.53 -1.63 -1.62
CA THR A 276 -22.10 -1.31 -1.52
C THR A 276 -21.58 -0.72 -2.81
N VAL A 277 -20.77 0.33 -2.66
CA VAL A 277 -20.01 0.94 -3.75
C VAL A 277 -18.73 0.14 -3.92
N SER A 278 -18.64 -0.63 -5.00
CA SER A 278 -17.61 -1.68 -5.15
C SER A 278 -16.18 -1.15 -5.25
N ASP A 279 -15.99 0.06 -5.78
CA ASP A 279 -14.69 0.72 -5.95
C ASP A 279 -14.38 1.74 -4.85
N ALA A 280 -15.08 1.67 -3.72
CA ALA A 280 -14.83 2.54 -2.58
C ALA A 280 -13.75 1.99 -1.64
N LEU A 281 -12.94 2.89 -1.10
CA LEU A 281 -11.89 2.62 -0.13
C LEU A 281 -12.20 3.36 1.19
N PRO A 282 -11.73 2.87 2.35
CA PRO A 282 -11.90 3.59 3.61
C PRO A 282 -11.21 4.95 3.55
N PRO A 283 -11.84 6.06 3.99
CA PRO A 283 -11.20 7.36 4.00
C PRO A 283 -9.98 7.43 4.93
N PRO A 284 -9.02 8.35 4.69
CA PRO A 284 -7.92 8.59 5.62
C PRO A 284 -8.43 8.91 7.02
N ARG A 285 -7.83 8.28 8.05
CA ARG A 285 -8.22 8.49 9.45
C ARG A 285 -8.09 9.96 9.86
N SER A 286 -7.10 10.68 9.33
CA SER A 286 -6.95 12.12 9.56
C SER A 286 -8.18 12.91 9.10
N TYR A 287 -8.83 12.53 7.99
CA TYR A 287 -10.03 13.20 7.49
C TYR A 287 -11.23 12.89 8.39
N LEU A 288 -11.38 11.63 8.80
CA LEU A 288 -12.42 11.19 9.74
C LEU A 288 -12.32 11.94 11.08
N LEU A 289 -11.11 12.05 11.64
CA LEU A 289 -10.85 12.77 12.88
C LEU A 289 -11.02 14.29 12.72
N SER A 290 -10.52 14.87 11.62
CA SER A 290 -10.66 16.30 11.36
C SER A 290 -12.12 16.73 11.24
N SER A 291 -12.93 15.98 10.50
CA SER A 291 -14.35 16.28 10.35
C SER A 291 -15.15 16.09 11.64
N PHE A 292 -14.73 15.13 12.47
CA PHE A 292 -15.30 14.87 13.79
C PHE A 292 -15.02 16.00 14.79
N MET A 293 -13.84 16.62 14.70
CA MET A 293 -13.41 17.70 15.60
C MET A 293 -13.90 19.10 15.19
N LYS A 294 -14.75 19.22 14.16
CA LYS A 294 -15.33 20.50 13.75
C LYS A 294 -16.21 21.08 14.87
N LEU A 295 -16.01 22.38 15.14
CA LEU A 295 -16.79 23.11 16.14
C LEU A 295 -18.24 23.24 15.71
N HIS A 296 -19.16 23.02 16.65
CA HIS A 296 -20.56 23.26 16.43
C HIS A 296 -20.85 24.77 16.53
N ARG A 297 -21.30 25.38 15.42
CA ARG A 297 -21.60 26.82 15.34
C ARG A 297 -20.42 27.69 15.85
N PRO A 298 -19.31 27.75 15.10
CA PRO A 298 -18.09 28.43 15.53
C PRO A 298 -18.26 29.93 15.80
N ASN A 299 -19.37 30.52 15.37
CA ASN A 299 -19.69 31.94 15.53
C ASN A 299 -20.37 32.26 16.89
N VAL A 300 -20.57 31.27 17.77
CA VAL A 300 -21.16 31.48 19.10
C VAL A 300 -20.05 31.67 20.13
N GLU A 301 -19.95 32.88 20.68
CA GLU A 301 -18.93 33.25 21.66
C GLU A 301 -19.05 32.38 22.93
N GLY A 302 -17.94 31.75 23.35
CA GLY A 302 -17.87 30.93 24.55
C GLY A 302 -18.26 29.45 24.40
N SER A 303 -18.76 29.01 23.23
CA SER A 303 -19.02 27.58 22.98
C SER A 303 -17.85 26.93 22.24
N THR A 304 -17.29 25.87 22.80
CA THR A 304 -16.19 25.10 22.18
C THR A 304 -16.59 23.65 21.90
N ILE A 305 -17.86 23.31 22.07
CA ILE A 305 -18.38 21.96 21.81
C ILE A 305 -18.27 21.59 20.33
N THR A 306 -17.80 20.37 20.04
CA THR A 306 -17.74 19.84 18.68
C THR A 306 -19.09 19.29 18.23
N ASP A 307 -19.29 19.17 16.91
CA ASP A 307 -20.45 18.48 16.34
C ASP A 307 -20.56 17.04 16.86
N ALA A 308 -19.42 16.38 17.04
CA ALA A 308 -19.33 15.05 17.60
C ALA A 308 -19.77 14.96 19.06
N ALA A 309 -19.26 15.83 19.94
CA ALA A 309 -19.67 15.83 21.35
C ALA A 309 -21.17 16.13 21.49
N ARG A 310 -21.71 17.01 20.65
CA ARG A 310 -23.16 17.25 20.58
C ARG A 310 -23.92 16.02 20.09
N SER A 311 -23.41 15.31 19.10
CA SER A 311 -24.02 14.05 18.65
C SER A 311 -24.04 13.03 19.78
N LEU A 312 -22.90 12.86 20.48
CA LEU A 312 -22.75 11.94 21.60
C LEU A 312 -23.78 12.18 22.72
N ALA A 313 -24.07 13.44 23.04
CA ALA A 313 -25.06 13.80 24.05
C ALA A 313 -26.43 13.15 23.80
N LYS A 314 -26.81 12.95 22.53
CA LYS A 314 -28.08 12.28 22.17
C LYS A 314 -28.04 10.79 22.51
N HIS A 315 -26.91 10.13 22.32
CA HIS A 315 -26.72 8.70 22.53
C HIS A 315 -26.58 8.35 24.02
N VAL A 316 -25.87 9.16 24.80
CA VAL A 316 -25.71 8.95 26.24
C VAL A 316 -27.05 8.94 26.99
N HIS A 317 -28.03 9.73 26.52
CA HIS A 317 -29.38 9.72 27.10
C HIS A 317 -30.28 8.59 26.60
N ARG A 318 -29.86 7.84 25.57
CA ARG A 318 -30.68 6.83 24.87
C ARG A 318 -30.17 5.41 25.08
N SER A 319 -28.88 5.22 25.38
CA SER A 319 -28.29 3.91 25.63
C SER A 319 -28.70 3.38 27.00
N SER A 320 -29.17 2.14 27.02
CA SER A 320 -29.58 1.41 28.23
C SER A 320 -28.40 0.85 29.03
N GLU A 321 -27.19 0.85 28.47
CA GLU A 321 -26.03 0.11 29.01
C GLU A 321 -24.84 1.00 29.38
N GLU A 322 -25.02 2.34 29.41
CA GLU A 322 -23.96 3.32 29.72
C GLU A 322 -22.69 3.24 28.85
N TRP A 323 -22.74 2.54 27.69
CA TRP A 323 -21.58 2.29 26.83
C TRP A 323 -20.89 3.57 26.35
N TRP A 324 -21.68 4.59 26.00
CA TRP A 324 -21.20 5.90 25.56
C TRP A 324 -20.58 6.76 26.68
N GLY A 325 -20.53 6.26 27.91
CA GLY A 325 -19.95 6.93 29.07
C GLY A 325 -20.83 8.04 29.66
N SER A 326 -20.26 8.77 30.62
CA SER A 326 -20.96 9.81 31.39
C SER A 326 -20.74 11.20 30.79
N PHE A 327 -21.79 11.76 30.18
CA PHE A 327 -21.75 13.09 29.56
C PHE A 327 -21.92 14.23 30.57
N ARG A 328 -20.89 14.44 31.41
CA ARG A 328 -20.84 15.50 32.45
C ARG A 328 -19.62 16.40 32.26
N GLY A 329 -19.63 17.58 32.89
CA GLY A 329 -18.55 18.56 32.81
C GLY A 329 -18.75 19.64 31.74
N GLY A 330 -17.70 20.42 31.49
CA GLY A 330 -17.66 21.48 30.49
C GLY A 330 -17.48 20.95 29.06
N ASP A 331 -17.41 21.86 28.10
CA ASP A 331 -17.24 21.51 26.68
C ASP A 331 -15.93 20.74 26.43
N SER A 332 -14.86 21.05 27.17
CA SER A 332 -13.57 20.35 27.08
C SER A 332 -13.69 18.87 27.45
N GLU A 333 -14.32 18.55 28.59
CA GLU A 333 -14.50 17.16 29.03
C GLU A 333 -15.40 16.36 28.07
N LYS A 334 -16.46 16.99 27.55
CA LYS A 334 -17.37 16.38 26.58
C LYS A 334 -16.67 16.07 25.25
N ASN A 335 -15.84 17.01 24.77
CA ASN A 335 -15.05 16.83 23.57
C ASN A 335 -13.97 15.75 23.74
N ARG A 336 -13.36 15.66 24.93
CA ARG A 336 -12.42 14.59 25.26
C ARG A 336 -13.10 13.22 25.23
N LEU A 337 -14.26 13.08 25.87
CA LEU A 337 -15.03 11.83 25.86
C LEU A 337 -15.40 11.41 24.42
N ALA A 338 -15.90 12.33 23.60
CA ALA A 338 -16.21 12.05 22.20
C ALA A 338 -14.96 11.60 21.42
N SER A 339 -13.82 12.27 21.64
CA SER A 339 -12.54 11.89 21.04
C SER A 339 -12.08 10.49 21.46
N GLU A 340 -12.24 10.12 22.73
CA GLU A 340 -11.87 8.78 23.24
C GLU A 340 -12.72 7.69 22.56
N ILE A 341 -14.03 7.93 22.45
CA ILE A 341 -14.97 6.98 21.83
C ILE A 341 -14.67 6.80 20.34
N VAL A 342 -14.47 7.88 19.57
CA VAL A 342 -14.20 7.73 18.14
C VAL A 342 -12.84 7.07 17.89
N ASN A 343 -11.83 7.36 18.70
CA ASN A 343 -10.54 6.67 18.59
C ASN A 343 -10.68 5.18 18.90
N HIS A 344 -11.48 4.81 19.90
CA HIS A 344 -11.82 3.42 20.17
C HIS A 344 -12.53 2.77 18.97
N LEU A 345 -13.57 3.40 18.41
CA LEU A 345 -14.27 2.89 17.23
C LEU A 345 -13.33 2.73 16.02
N LEU A 346 -12.47 3.71 15.74
CA LEU A 346 -11.51 3.64 14.62
C LEU A 346 -10.42 2.59 14.82
N ASN A 347 -10.07 2.24 16.06
CA ASN A 347 -9.06 1.23 16.38
C ASN A 347 -9.65 -0.18 16.43
N GLU A 348 -10.89 -0.33 16.89
CA GLU A 348 -11.48 -1.63 17.19
C GLU A 348 -12.58 -2.05 16.22
N CYS A 349 -12.95 -1.21 15.22
CA CYS A 349 -14.00 -1.58 14.28
C CYS A 349 -13.63 -2.90 13.58
N CYS A 350 -14.60 -3.81 13.58
CA CYS A 350 -14.50 -5.09 12.90
C CYS A 350 -15.34 -5.12 11.62
N TRP A 351 -16.08 -4.06 11.35
CA TRP A 351 -16.92 -3.92 10.17
C TRP A 351 -16.81 -2.50 9.66
N MET A 352 -16.61 -2.36 8.36
CA MET A 352 -16.68 -1.07 7.68
C MET A 352 -17.21 -1.24 6.26
N ASN A 353 -17.92 -0.24 5.75
CA ASN A 353 -18.47 -0.27 4.41
C ASN A 353 -18.70 1.15 3.86
N VAL A 354 -18.71 1.27 2.53
CA VAL A 354 -19.22 2.45 1.82
C VAL A 354 -20.40 2.03 0.97
N TYR A 355 -21.54 2.68 1.20
CA TYR A 355 -22.79 2.35 0.52
C TYR A 355 -23.67 3.58 0.35
N ASP A 356 -24.60 3.52 -0.59
CA ASP A 356 -25.54 4.60 -0.86
C ASP A 356 -26.78 4.48 0.04
N ILE A 357 -27.12 5.57 0.76
CA ILE A 357 -28.36 5.65 1.55
C ILE A 357 -29.29 6.73 1.00
N GLN A 358 -30.59 6.42 0.99
CA GLN A 358 -31.63 7.29 0.42
C GLN A 358 -31.67 8.70 1.03
N THR A 359 -31.26 8.87 2.30
CA THR A 359 -31.41 10.12 3.06
C THR A 359 -30.16 11.01 3.11
N HIS A 360 -28.96 10.45 2.90
CA HIS A 360 -27.69 11.20 3.06
C HIS A 360 -26.68 10.95 1.93
N ASN A 361 -27.12 10.41 0.79
CA ASN A 361 -26.26 9.99 -0.31
C ASN A 361 -25.27 8.88 0.14
N ARG A 362 -24.06 8.86 -0.43
CA ARG A 362 -23.00 7.90 -0.17
C ARG A 362 -22.31 8.15 1.18
N VAL A 363 -22.25 7.11 2.01
CA VAL A 363 -21.72 7.19 3.38
C VAL A 363 -20.64 6.15 3.64
N PHE A 364 -19.69 6.49 4.52
CA PHE A 364 -18.75 5.56 5.12
C PHE A 364 -19.20 5.25 6.54
N GLU A 365 -19.30 3.97 6.88
CA GLU A 365 -19.74 3.51 8.20
C GLU A 365 -18.76 2.51 8.78
N ILE A 366 -18.54 2.59 10.09
CA ILE A 366 -17.77 1.61 10.86
C ILE A 366 -18.59 1.10 12.04
N ARG A 367 -18.38 -0.15 12.42
CA ARG A 367 -18.96 -0.77 13.61
C ARG A 367 -17.98 -1.65 14.35
N ILE A 368 -18.09 -1.66 15.67
CA ILE A 368 -17.44 -2.65 16.54
C ILE A 368 -18.33 -3.88 16.72
N HIS A 369 -17.81 -4.91 17.39
CA HIS A 369 -18.46 -6.21 17.54
C HIS A 369 -19.85 -6.12 18.21
N GLU A 370 -19.98 -5.23 19.20
CA GLU A 370 -21.19 -4.93 19.95
C GLU A 370 -22.26 -4.21 19.11
N GLY A 371 -21.93 -3.76 17.90
CA GLY A 371 -22.84 -3.11 16.97
C GLY A 371 -22.83 -1.58 17.06
N TYR A 372 -22.23 -0.98 18.09
CA TYR A 372 -21.99 0.46 18.13
C TYR A 372 -21.12 0.92 16.97
N GLY A 373 -21.32 2.15 16.50
CA GLY A 373 -20.61 2.63 15.33
C GLY A 373 -20.65 4.13 15.12
N ALA A 374 -20.10 4.54 13.98
CA ALA A 374 -20.08 5.93 13.55
C ALA A 374 -20.14 6.01 12.03
N ARG A 375 -20.67 7.13 11.54
CA ARG A 375 -20.88 7.38 10.11
C ARG A 375 -20.33 8.74 9.67
N TRP A 376 -19.76 8.76 8.48
CA TRP A 376 -19.29 9.94 7.78
C TRP A 376 -19.84 9.96 6.34
N SER A 377 -19.68 11.09 5.65
CA SER A 377 -19.69 11.09 4.19
C SER A 377 -18.63 10.12 3.65
N HIS A 378 -18.83 9.59 2.45
CA HIS A 378 -17.94 8.58 1.85
C HIS A 378 -16.47 9.01 1.69
N ASP A 379 -16.19 10.31 1.69
CA ASP A 379 -14.85 10.92 1.60
C ASP A 379 -14.27 11.28 2.99
N GLY A 380 -15.02 11.03 4.07
CA GLY A 380 -14.65 11.35 5.44
C GLY A 380 -14.73 12.85 5.80
N SER A 381 -15.16 13.72 4.88
CA SER A 381 -15.12 15.18 5.07
C SER A 381 -16.18 15.73 6.03
N LYS A 382 -17.23 14.95 6.30
CA LYS A 382 -18.34 15.32 7.19
C LYS A 382 -18.72 14.16 8.10
N PHE A 383 -18.64 14.38 9.42
CA PHE A 383 -19.24 13.49 10.40
C PHE A 383 -20.77 13.57 10.34
N ILE A 384 -21.44 12.42 10.29
CA ILE A 384 -22.89 12.32 10.19
C ILE A 384 -23.50 12.02 11.56
N GLY A 385 -22.93 11.07 12.31
CA GLY A 385 -23.42 10.71 13.64
C GLY A 385 -22.89 9.38 14.14
N PHE A 386 -23.18 9.11 15.42
CA PHE A 386 -22.97 7.80 16.02
C PHE A 386 -24.13 6.86 15.72
N LEU A 387 -23.90 5.56 15.94
CA LEU A 387 -24.84 4.49 15.61
C LEU A 387 -24.97 3.55 16.80
N GLU A 388 -26.22 3.24 17.15
CA GLU A 388 -26.57 2.20 18.11
C GLU A 388 -26.49 0.80 17.47
N PRO A 389 -26.43 -0.28 18.27
CA PRO A 389 -26.50 -1.65 17.80
C PRO A 389 -27.78 -1.93 17.00
N TYR A 390 -27.69 -2.90 16.08
CA TYR A 390 -28.87 -3.35 15.34
C TYR A 390 -29.93 -3.94 16.27
N THR A 391 -31.20 -3.59 16.03
CA THR A 391 -32.36 -4.22 16.67
C THR A 391 -33.34 -4.65 15.58
N GLU A 392 -33.88 -5.87 15.66
CA GLU A 392 -34.71 -6.50 14.60
C GLU A 392 -35.98 -5.68 14.25
N GLU A 393 -36.45 -4.81 15.15
CA GLU A 393 -37.63 -3.95 14.95
C GLU A 393 -37.28 -2.46 14.72
N GLY A 394 -36.00 -2.12 14.52
CA GLY A 394 -35.53 -0.73 14.45
C GLY A 394 -36.16 0.08 13.31
N HIS A 395 -36.40 -0.54 12.16
CA HIS A 395 -37.07 0.09 11.02
C HIS A 395 -38.55 0.42 11.32
N SER A 396 -39.25 -0.46 12.02
CA SER A 396 -40.69 -0.36 12.34
C SER A 396 -41.00 0.65 13.44
N LYS A 397 -40.06 0.86 14.36
CA LYS A 397 -40.21 1.80 15.50
C LYS A 397 -39.70 3.20 15.21
N GLY A 398 -39.23 3.45 13.98
CA GLY A 398 -38.37 4.58 13.64
C GLY A 398 -37.07 4.41 14.39
N TRP A 399 -35.97 4.14 13.69
CA TRP A 399 -34.66 3.90 14.30
C TRP A 399 -34.50 4.82 15.49
N LYS A 400 -34.31 4.25 16.69
CA LYS A 400 -33.88 5.05 17.84
C LYS A 400 -32.45 5.48 17.50
N HIS A 401 -32.36 6.55 16.70
CA HIS A 401 -31.13 7.21 16.35
C HIS A 401 -30.41 7.67 17.61
#